data_AF-A0A0T6LXH2-F1
#
_entry.id   AF-A0A0T6LXH2-F1
#
_cell.length_a   1.000
_cell.length_b   1.000
_cell.length_c   1.000
_cell.angle_alpha   90.00
_cell.angle_beta   90.00
_cell.angle_gamma   90.00
#
_symmetry.space_group_name_H-M   'P 1'
#
loop_
_entity.id
_entity.type
_entity.pdbx_description
1 polymer ?
#
loop_
_entity_poly.entity_id
_entity_poly.type
_entity_poly.pdbx_seq_one_letter_code
_entity_poly.pdbx_strand_id
1 'polypeptide(L)' 'MGKSDRLPPSIGAVALDIGTNRVGVIMDHMGGRVQLRPVHGGREWDARKEEIRPADEGDPQ' A
#
# COMPACT_ATOMS: atom_id res chain seq x y z
N MET A 1 -0.02 -22.34 -13.45
CA MET A 1 0.48 -21.48 -12.36
C MET A 1 -0.55 -20.37 -12.17
N GLY A 2 -1.50 -20.57 -11.25
CA GLY A 2 -2.57 -19.59 -11.05
C GLY A 2 -1.95 -18.25 -10.64
N LYS A 3 -2.39 -17.16 -11.25
CA LYS A 3 -2.20 -15.84 -10.64
C LYS A 3 -2.87 -15.97 -9.29
N SER A 4 -2.11 -16.07 -8.19
CA SER A 4 -2.71 -15.97 -6.87
C SER A 4 -3.52 -14.68 -6.91
N ASP A 5 -4.83 -14.80 -6.71
CA ASP A 5 -5.73 -13.68 -6.44
C ASP A 5 -5.21 -13.00 -5.18
N ARG A 6 -4.13 -12.23 -5.32
CA ARG A 6 -3.51 -11.52 -4.22
C ARG A 6 -4.48 -10.40 -3.94
N LEU A 7 -5.33 -10.65 -2.95
CA LEU A 7 -6.25 -9.66 -2.43
C LEU A 7 -5.45 -8.38 -2.16
N PRO A 8 -6.02 -7.21 -2.48
CA PRO A 8 -5.37 -5.96 -2.13
C PRO A 8 -5.06 -5.95 -0.62
N PRO A 9 -3.88 -5.46 -0.22
CA PRO A 9 -3.50 -5.43 1.19
C PRO A 9 -4.57 -4.71 2.03
N SER A 10 -4.83 -5.22 3.23
CA SER A 10 -5.95 -4.77 4.07
C SER A 10 -5.73 -3.37 4.65
N ILE A 11 -6.81 -2.67 5.00
CA ILE A 11 -6.74 -1.44 5.81
C ILE A 11 -5.97 -1.75 7.11
N GLY A 12 -5.06 -0.85 7.48
CA GLY A 12 -4.12 -1.01 8.60
C GLY A 12 -2.81 -1.71 8.24
N ALA A 13 -2.70 -2.36 7.07
CA ALA A 13 -1.46 -2.98 6.63
C ALA A 13 -0.45 -1.94 6.12
N VAL A 14 0.84 -2.24 6.30
CA VAL A 14 1.93 -1.48 5.69
C VAL A 14 2.10 -1.96 4.24
N ALA A 15 2.21 -1.01 3.33
CA ALA A 15 2.33 -1.26 1.91
C ALA A 15 3.30 -0.30 1.23
N LEU A 16 3.95 -0.78 0.18
CA LEU A 16 4.77 -0.02 -0.74
C LEU A 16 3.91 0.46 -1.92
N ASP A 17 3.88 1.76 -2.13
CA ASP A 17 3.44 2.38 -3.38
C ASP A 17 4.64 2.45 -4.34
N ILE A 18 4.66 1.57 -5.35
CA ILE A 18 5.76 1.52 -6.34
C ILE A 18 5.72 2.69 -7.33
N GLY A 19 4.58 3.39 -7.46
CA GLY A 19 4.45 4.54 -8.34
C GLY A 19 5.21 5.77 -7.80
N THR A 20 5.29 5.89 -6.48
CA THR A 20 6.04 6.97 -5.80
C THR A 20 7.26 6.48 -5.02
N ASN A 21 7.47 5.16 -4.95
CA ASN A 21 8.48 4.50 -4.11
C ASN A 21 8.40 4.92 -2.63
N ARG A 22 7.16 4.99 -2.09
CA ARG A 22 6.89 5.40 -0.70
C ARG A 22 6.19 4.28 0.05
N VAL A 23 6.53 4.12 1.32
CA VAL A 23 5.89 3.16 2.23
C VAL A 23 4.89 3.89 3.14
N GLY A 24 3.71 3.30 3.30
CA GLY A 24 2.65 3.84 4.15
C GLY A 24 1.72 2.78 4.69
N VAL A 25 0.87 3.18 5.63
CA VAL A 25 -0.24 2.37 6.15
C VAL A 25 -1.48 2.63 5.32
N ILE A 26 -2.16 1.57 4.90
CA ILE A 26 -3.42 1.65 4.16
C ILE A 26 -4.52 2.15 5.08
N MET A 27 -5.21 3.21 4.66
CA MET A 27 -6.29 3.83 5.41
C MET A 27 -7.66 3.50 4.82
N ASP A 28 -7.79 3.48 3.49
CA ASP A 28 -9.05 3.20 2.81
C ASP A 28 -8.85 2.75 1.35
N HIS A 29 -9.89 2.14 0.78
CA HIS A 29 -9.99 1.74 -0.63
C HIS A 29 -11.21 2.37 -1.30
N MET A 30 -11.00 3.26 -2.28
CA MET A 30 -12.09 3.97 -2.96
C MET A 30 -11.86 4.05 -4.47
N GLY A 31 -12.83 3.56 -5.26
CA GLY A 31 -12.82 3.74 -6.72
C GLY A 31 -11.57 3.22 -7.43
N GLY A 32 -10.94 2.17 -6.92
CA GLY A 32 -9.69 1.60 -7.46
C GLY A 32 -8.41 2.32 -7.02
N ARG A 33 -8.53 3.27 -6.08
CA ARG A 33 -7.41 3.90 -5.39
C ARG A 33 -7.28 3.36 -3.97
N VAL A 34 -6.09 3.53 -3.43
CA VAL A 34 -5.73 3.20 -2.06
C VAL A 34 -5.24 4.48 -1.40
N GLN A 35 -5.84 4.87 -0.29
CA GLN A 35 -5.36 5.98 0.54
C GLN A 35 -4.30 5.45 1.51
N LEU A 36 -3.13 6.09 1.55
CA LEU A 36 -2.05 5.77 2.46
C LEU A 36 -1.70 6.95 3.35
N ARG A 37 -1.22 6.65 4.56
CA ARG A 37 -0.57 7.60 5.45
C ARG A 37 0.88 7.18 5.69
N PRO A 38 1.85 8.11 5.82
CA PRO A 38 3.22 7.71 6.13
C PRO A 38 3.28 7.07 7.53
N VAL A 39 4.12 6.04 7.69
CA VAL A 39 4.26 5.31 8.98
C VAL A 39 4.61 6.25 10.14
N HIS A 40 5.49 7.23 9.89
CA HIS A 40 5.95 8.20 10.88
C HIS A 40 5.12 9.50 10.93
N GLY A 41 3.92 9.50 10.33
CA GLY A 41 3.07 10.69 10.22
C GLY A 41 3.43 11.61 9.06
N GLY A 42 2.59 12.63 8.83
CA GLY A 42 2.70 13.55 7.69
C GLY A 42 1.50 13.48 6.76
N ARG A 43 1.66 13.99 5.53
CA ARG A 43 0.54 14.10 4.58
C ARG A 43 0.19 12.76 3.95
N GLU A 44 -1.09 12.41 4.04
CA GLU A 44 -1.70 11.29 3.34
C GLU A 44 -1.63 11.46 1.82
N TRP A 45 -1.71 10.35 1.09
CA TRP A 45 -1.75 10.36 -0.37
C TRP A 45 -2.58 9.21 -0.92
N ASP A 46 -3.06 9.38 -2.15
CA ASP A 46 -3.77 8.35 -2.91
C ASP A 46 -2.84 7.73 -3.97
N ALA A 47 -2.87 6.41 -4.07
CA ALA A 47 -2.16 5.63 -5.09
C ALA A 47 -3.13 4.75 -5.87
N ARG A 48 -2.74 4.28 -7.06
CA ARG A 48 -3.56 3.29 -7.78
C ARG A 48 -3.41 1.93 -7.11
N LYS A 49 -4.50 1.18 -6.99
CA LYS A 49 -4.46 -0.17 -6.38
C LYS A 49 -3.42 -1.09 -7.03
N GLU A 50 -3.18 -0.92 -8.33
CA GLU A 50 -2.24 -1.74 -9.12
C GLU A 50 -0.77 -1.44 -8.81
N GLU A 51 -0.49 -0.29 -8.20
CA GLU A 51 0.83 0.17 -7.79
C GLU A 51 1.14 -0.20 -6.33
N ILE A 52 0.15 -0.72 -5.61
CA ILE A 52 0.32 -1.13 -4.22
C ILE A 52 0.83 -2.56 -4.12
N ARG A 53 1.88 -2.75 -3.33
CA ARG A 53 2.43 -4.04 -2.94
C ARG A 53 2.46 -4.13 -1.42
N PRO A 54 2.21 -5.31 -0.82
CA PRO A 54 2.58 -5.53 0.57
C PRO A 54 4.05 -5.13 0.78
N ALA A 55 4.32 -4.35 1.82
CA ALA A 55 5.69 -4.19 2.27
C ALA A 55 6.07 -5.54 2.89
N ASP A 56 6.95 -6.29 2.24
CA ASP A 56 7.39 -7.58 2.77
C ASP A 56 8.09 -7.35 4.12
N GLU A 57 8.00 -8.30 5.04
CA GLU A 57 8.52 -8.21 6.42
C GLU A 57 10.08 -8.23 6.47
N GLY A 58 10.76 -7.86 5.38
CA GLY A 58 12.19 -8.04 5.16
C GLY A 58 12.99 -6.77 4.86
N ASP A 59 12.37 -5.59 4.80
CA ASP A 59 13.11 -4.32 4.67
C ASP A 59 13.31 -3.68 6.06
N PRO A 60 14.52 -3.74 6.66
CA PRO A 60 14.81 -3.03 7.90
C PRO A 60 14.70 -1.52 7.65
N GLN A 61 13.92 -0.85 8.50
CA GLN A 61 13.72 0.59 8.58
C GLN A 61 15.03 1.36 8.81
#